data_AF-A0A6A2YIV4-F1
#
_entry.id   AF-A0A6A2YIV4-F1
#
_cell.length_a   1.000
_cell.length_b   1.000
_cell.length_c   1.000
_cell.angle_alpha   90.00
_cell.angle_beta   90.00
_cell.angle_gamma   90.00
#
_symmetry.space_group_name_H-M   'P 1'
#
loop_
_entity.id
_entity.type
_entity.pdbx_description
1 polymer ?
#
loop_
_entity_poly.entity_id
_entity_poly.type
_entity_poly.pdbx_seq_one_letter_code
_entity_poly.pdbx_strand_id
1 'polypeptide(L)'
;MPISSDLTNPRNFITKITQYDKVVNIPNSMTILDELLPISIEMGTRNLTGIWNFTNPGVVSHNEILEMYRDYIDPSFTWKNFNLEEQAKVIIAPRSNNKLDANKLKTAFPELLSIKESLIKYVFEPNKKTAGA
;
A
#
# COMPACT_ATOMS: atom_id res chain seq x y z
N MET A 1 -0.85 2.48 6.33
CA MET A 1 -1.53 1.20 6.04
C MET A 1 -0.47 0.19 5.60
N PRO A 2 -0.29 -0.95 6.29
CA PRO A 2 0.78 -1.89 5.97
C PRO A 2 0.41 -2.79 4.78
N ILE A 3 1.37 -3.00 3.88
CA ILE A 3 1.28 -3.91 2.75
C ILE A 3 2.51 -4.81 2.79
N SER A 4 2.32 -6.10 2.54
CA SER A 4 3.40 -7.08 2.40
C SER A 4 3.28 -7.86 1.09
N SER A 5 4.35 -8.54 0.70
CA SER A 5 4.37 -9.48 -0.41
C SER A 5 3.46 -10.70 -0.19
N ASP A 6 3.23 -11.10 1.06
CA ASP A 6 2.27 -12.15 1.40
C ASP A 6 0.82 -11.65 1.25
N LEU A 7 0.20 -11.99 0.11
CA LEU A 7 -1.19 -11.66 -0.23
C LEU A 7 -2.23 -12.58 0.45
N THR A 8 -1.80 -13.59 1.20
CA THR A 8 -2.71 -14.48 1.95
C THR A 8 -3.01 -13.94 3.35
N ASN A 9 -2.19 -13.02 3.85
CA ASN A 9 -2.31 -12.50 5.20
C ASN A 9 -3.53 -11.57 5.34
N PRO A 10 -4.49 -11.87 6.24
CA PRO A 10 -5.70 -11.06 6.40
C PRO A 10 -5.45 -9.65 6.95
N ARG A 11 -4.25 -9.37 7.49
CA ARG A 11 -3.86 -8.03 7.94
C ARG A 11 -3.32 -7.15 6.81
N ASN A 12 -2.89 -7.75 5.70
CA ASN A 12 -2.39 -7.03 4.53
C ASN A 12 -3.51 -6.16 3.94
N PHE A 13 -3.19 -4.90 3.67
CA PHE A 13 -4.17 -3.96 3.13
C PHE A 13 -4.70 -4.40 1.76
N ILE A 14 -3.86 -4.99 0.89
CA ILE A 14 -4.30 -5.49 -0.43
C ILE A 14 -5.35 -6.59 -0.25
N THR A 15 -5.08 -7.59 0.59
CA THR A 15 -6.00 -8.70 0.88
C THR A 15 -7.35 -8.23 1.42
N LYS A 16 -7.36 -7.14 2.21
CA LYS A 16 -8.61 -6.56 2.71
C LYS A 16 -9.44 -5.94 1.59
N ILE A 17 -8.82 -5.08 0.77
CA ILE A 17 -9.56 -4.33 -0.25
C ILE A 17 -10.03 -5.21 -1.40
N THR A 18 -9.40 -6.36 -1.65
CA THR A 18 -9.85 -7.34 -2.64
C THR A 18 -11.05 -8.18 -2.16
N GLN A 19 -11.32 -8.21 -0.84
CA GLN A 19 -12.45 -8.93 -0.25
C GLN A 19 -13.67 -8.04 0.03
N TYR A 20 -13.56 -6.73 -0.11
CA TYR A 20 -14.67 -5.81 0.11
C TYR A 20 -15.63 -5.82 -1.09
N ASP A 21 -16.94 -5.82 -0.82
CA ASP A 21 -17.98 -5.71 -1.85
C ASP A 21 -17.90 -4.36 -2.60
N LYS A 22 -17.52 -3.29 -1.89
CA LYS A 22 -17.31 -1.95 -2.43
C LYS A 22 -16.11 -1.27 -1.78
N VAL A 23 -15.41 -0.44 -2.54
CA VAL A 23 -14.23 0.31 -2.08
C VAL A 23 -14.39 1.82 -2.27
N VAL A 24 -13.82 2.58 -1.34
CA VAL A 24 -13.63 4.04 -1.51
C VAL A 24 -12.39 4.28 -2.38
N ASN A 25 -12.33 5.39 -3.10
CA ASN A 25 -11.16 5.71 -3.93
C ASN A 25 -10.46 6.99 -3.47
N ILE A 26 -9.68 6.90 -2.40
CA ILE A 26 -8.97 8.05 -1.81
C ILE A 26 -7.45 7.78 -1.77
N PRO A 27 -6.62 8.69 -2.31
CA PRO A 27 -5.15 8.58 -2.24
C PRO A 27 -4.64 8.63 -0.79
N ASN A 28 -3.69 7.75 -0.46
CA ASN A 28 -3.09 7.64 0.87
C ASN A 28 -1.61 7.30 0.83
N SER A 29 -0.87 7.75 1.84
CA SER A 29 0.47 7.23 2.13
C SER A 29 0.38 5.84 2.76
N MET A 30 1.22 4.91 2.27
CA MET A 30 1.22 3.51 2.68
C MET A 30 2.64 3.01 2.93
N THR A 31 2.77 1.87 3.62
CA THR A 31 4.06 1.31 4.05
C THR A 31 4.22 -0.08 3.45
N ILE A 32 5.19 -0.24 2.55
CA ILE A 32 5.57 -1.55 2.02
C ILE A 32 6.57 -2.20 3.00
N LEU A 33 6.10 -3.21 3.73
CA LEU A 33 6.86 -3.83 4.83
C LEU A 33 8.14 -4.51 4.34
N ASP A 34 8.09 -5.16 3.18
CA ASP A 34 9.23 -5.86 2.58
C ASP A 34 10.43 -4.93 2.27
N GLU A 35 10.16 -3.63 2.06
CA GLU A 35 11.20 -2.62 1.87
C GLU A 35 11.52 -1.86 3.17
N LEU A 36 10.50 -1.48 3.94
CA LEU A 36 10.65 -0.59 5.09
C LEU A 36 11.13 -1.31 6.36
N LEU A 37 10.84 -2.62 6.54
CA LEU A 37 11.33 -3.34 7.70
C LEU A 37 12.87 -3.48 7.72
N PRO A 38 13.55 -3.85 6.61
CA PRO A 38 15.01 -3.76 6.54
C PRO A 38 15.56 -2.37 6.87
N ILE A 39 14.92 -1.31 6.35
CA ILE A 39 15.28 0.08 6.67
C ILE A 39 15.17 0.34 8.18
N SER A 40 14.12 -0.15 8.84
CA SER A 40 13.94 0.06 10.29
C SER A 40 15.07 -0.57 11.13
N ILE A 41 15.62 -1.70 10.69
CA ILE A 41 16.77 -2.34 11.33
C ILE A 41 18.00 -1.44 11.16
N GLU A 42 18.23 -0.93 9.95
CA GLU A 42 19.34 -0.03 9.66
C GLU A 42 19.22 1.33 10.36
N MET A 43 18.01 1.82 10.59
CA MET A 43 17.79 2.98 11.46
C MET A 43 18.27 2.71 12.89
N GLY A 44 18.03 1.49 13.40
CA GLY A 44 18.51 1.03 14.69
C GLY A 44 20.04 0.95 14.75
N THR A 45 20.69 0.38 13.73
CA THR A 45 22.17 0.29 13.66
C THR A 45 22.82 1.68 13.60
N ARG A 46 22.19 2.63 12.90
CA ARG A 46 22.63 4.03 12.80
C ARG A 46 22.24 4.89 14.00
N ASN A 47 21.58 4.34 15.02
CA ASN A 47 21.06 5.06 16.18
C ASN A 47 20.19 6.28 15.81
N LEU A 48 19.38 6.16 14.74
CA LEU A 48 18.47 7.23 14.33
C LEU A 48 17.29 7.29 15.31
N THR A 49 17.13 8.45 15.94
CA THR A 49 16.10 8.68 16.97
C THR A 49 15.09 9.75 16.54
N GLY A 50 14.08 10.00 17.39
CA GLY A 50 13.01 10.94 17.14
C GLY A 50 11.89 10.40 16.25
N ILE A 51 11.03 11.28 15.75
CA ILE A 51 9.83 10.91 14.98
C ILE A 51 10.16 10.81 13.49
N TRP A 52 9.65 9.76 12.83
CA TRP A 52 9.80 9.52 11.40
C TRP A 52 8.45 9.13 10.79
N ASN A 53 8.05 9.81 9.72
CA ASN A 53 6.94 9.37 8.89
C ASN A 53 7.40 8.13 8.11
N PHE A 54 6.86 6.97 8.47
CA PHE A 54 7.37 5.67 8.01
C PHE A 54 6.50 5.07 6.91
N THR A 55 6.41 5.80 5.80
CA THR A 55 5.67 5.43 4.59
C THR A 55 6.56 5.64 3.37
N ASN A 56 6.30 4.88 2.31
CA ASN A 56 6.93 5.14 1.03
C ASN A 56 6.56 6.55 0.53
N PRO A 57 7.48 7.28 -0.15
CA PRO A 57 7.17 8.56 -0.76
C PRO A 57 6.02 8.47 -1.77
N GLY A 58 5.16 9.49 -1.74
CA GLY A 58 4.00 9.60 -2.62
C GLY A 58 2.72 9.05 -1.98
N VAL A 59 1.71 8.87 -2.82
CA VAL A 59 0.39 8.35 -2.45
C VAL A 59 -0.10 7.38 -3.51
N VAL A 60 -0.95 6.46 -3.10
CA VAL A 60 -1.66 5.55 -3.99
C VAL A 60 -3.11 5.44 -3.52
N SER A 61 -4.03 5.38 -4.47
CA SER A 61 -5.46 5.19 -4.23
C SER A 61 -5.84 3.71 -4.23
N HIS A 62 -7.08 3.41 -3.82
CA HIS A 62 -7.54 2.02 -3.76
C HIS A 62 -7.70 1.46 -5.18
N ASN A 63 -8.24 2.24 -6.11
CA ASN A 63 -8.44 1.78 -7.49
C ASN A 63 -7.09 1.50 -8.17
N GLU A 64 -6.07 2.33 -7.98
CA GLU A 64 -4.74 2.08 -8.54
C GLU A 64 -4.14 0.76 -8.02
N ILE A 65 -4.34 0.41 -6.75
CA ILE A 65 -3.90 -0.88 -6.21
C ILE A 65 -4.71 -2.03 -6.82
N LEU A 66 -6.03 -1.88 -6.96
CA LEU A 66 -6.90 -2.92 -7.54
C LEU A 66 -6.65 -3.12 -9.04
N GLU A 67 -6.28 -2.07 -9.77
CA GLU A 67 -5.79 -2.15 -11.15
C GLU A 67 -4.52 -2.98 -11.22
N MET A 68 -3.52 -2.69 -10.37
CA MET A 68 -2.31 -3.51 -10.29
C MET A 68 -2.62 -4.97 -9.89
N TYR A 69 -3.55 -5.18 -8.95
CA TYR A 69 -3.98 -6.52 -8.57
C TYR A 69 -4.61 -7.28 -9.74
N ARG A 70 -5.49 -6.63 -10.50
CA ARG A 70 -6.07 -7.21 -11.72
C ARG A 70 -4.98 -7.56 -12.73
N ASP A 71 -4.08 -6.63 -13.01
CA ASP A 71 -3.12 -6.78 -14.11
C ASP A 71 -2.00 -7.80 -13.79
N TYR A 72 -1.64 -7.97 -12.52
CA TYR A 72 -0.55 -8.86 -12.10
C TYR A 72 -1.01 -10.18 -11.48
N ILE A 73 -2.16 -10.21 -10.78
CA ILE A 73 -2.56 -11.35 -9.95
C ILE A 73 -3.78 -12.09 -10.52
N ASP A 74 -4.83 -11.35 -10.89
CA ASP A 74 -6.08 -11.92 -11.39
C ASP A 74 -6.73 -11.02 -12.45
N PRO A 75 -6.48 -11.27 -13.75
CA PRO A 75 -7.04 -10.47 -14.84
C PRO A 75 -8.57 -10.44 -14.90
N SER A 76 -9.25 -11.40 -14.26
CA SER A 76 -10.71 -11.46 -14.18
C SER A 76 -11.29 -10.68 -12.99
N PHE A 77 -10.43 -10.13 -12.12
CA PHE A 77 -10.84 -9.40 -10.94
C PHE A 77 -11.61 -8.13 -11.30
N THR A 78 -12.75 -7.93 -10.63
CA THR A 78 -13.59 -6.74 -10.75
C THR A 78 -13.93 -6.21 -9.37
N TRP A 79 -14.15 -4.90 -9.28
CA TRP A 79 -14.56 -4.24 -8.03
C TRP A 79 -15.61 -3.17 -8.32
N LYS A 80 -16.29 -2.72 -7.27
CA LYS A 80 -17.25 -1.62 -7.33
C LYS A 80 -16.82 -0.51 -6.40
N ASN A 81 -17.03 0.73 -6.81
CA ASN A 81 -16.86 1.89 -5.93
C ASN A 81 -18.15 2.23 -5.20
N PHE A 82 -18.03 2.79 -4.01
CA PHE A 82 -19.16 3.47 -3.36
C PHE A 82 -19.56 4.71 -4.16
N ASN A 83 -20.86 4.99 -4.24
CA ASN A 83 -21.31 6.33 -4.56
C ASN A 83 -21.23 7.24 -3.32
N LEU A 84 -21.34 8.56 -3.51
CA LEU A 84 -21.16 9.54 -2.43
C LEU A 84 -22.14 9.32 -1.26
N GLU A 85 -23.39 8.97 -1.55
CA GLU A 85 -24.42 8.75 -0.53
C GLU A 85 -24.18 7.49 0.29
N GLU A 86 -23.76 6.40 -0.37
CA GLU A 86 -23.41 5.14 0.27
C GLU A 86 -22.16 5.30 1.15
N GLN A 87 -21.16 6.02 0.64
CA GLN A 87 -19.93 6.27 1.37
C GLN A 87 -20.20 7.01 2.68
N ALA A 88 -21.10 8.01 2.67
CA ALA A 88 -21.47 8.75 3.87
C ALA A 88 -22.15 7.88 4.94
N LYS A 89 -22.89 6.83 4.54
CA LYS A 89 -23.61 5.93 5.45
C LYS A 89 -22.70 4.86 6.08
N VAL A 90 -21.65 4.43 5.37
CA VAL A 90 -20.77 3.33 5.81
C VAL A 90 -19.58 3.83 6.63
N ILE A 91 -19.20 5.11 6.49
CA ILE A 91 -18.16 5.73 7.33
C ILE A 91 -18.76 6.07 8.70
N ILE A 92 -18.86 5.06 9.57
CA ILE A 92 -19.33 5.20 10.96
C ILE A 92 -18.39 6.11 11.77
N ALA A 93 -17.10 6.12 11.42
CA ALA A 93 -16.10 7.05 11.95
C ALA A 93 -15.19 7.51 10.80
N PRO A 94 -14.81 8.80 10.73
CA PRO A 94 -13.90 9.30 9.71
C PRO A 94 -12.62 8.47 9.67
N ARG A 95 -12.33 7.84 8.53
CA ARG A 95 -11.05 7.17 8.32
C ARG A 95 -9.99 8.22 8.05
N SER A 96 -8.82 8.08 8.64
CA SER A 96 -7.67 8.93 8.34
C SER A 96 -7.26 8.74 6.89
N ASN A 97 -7.47 9.77 6.07
CA ASN A 97 -6.96 9.86 4.71
C ASN A 97 -5.90 10.95 4.67
N ASN A 98 -4.63 10.60 4.50
CA ASN A 98 -3.54 11.57 4.57
C ASN A 98 -2.37 11.25 3.65
N LYS A 99 -1.61 12.30 3.36
CA LYS A 99 -0.28 12.23 2.76
C LYS A 99 0.72 12.60 3.84
N LEU A 100 1.63 11.68 4.16
CA LEU A 100 2.73 11.96 5.08
C LEU A 100 3.95 12.44 4.29
N ASP A 101 4.63 13.45 4.81
CA ASP A 101 5.89 13.91 4.21
C ASP A 101 7.01 12.90 4.53
N ALA A 102 7.51 12.23 3.50
CA ALA A 102 8.57 11.23 3.58
C ALA A 102 9.98 11.83 3.35
N ASN A 103 10.11 13.15 3.17
CA ASN A 103 11.40 13.81 2.87
C ASN A 103 12.49 13.42 3.86
N LYS A 104 12.21 13.50 5.17
CA LYS A 104 13.18 13.14 6.22
C LYS A 104 13.71 11.72 6.04
N LEU A 105 12.81 10.75 5.80
CA LEU A 105 13.17 9.34 5.60
C LEU A 105 13.96 9.14 4.29
N LYS A 106 13.49 9.75 3.20
CA LYS A 106 14.13 9.66 1.88
C LYS A 106 15.53 10.30 1.85
N THR A 107 15.77 11.35 2.63
CA THR A 107 17.12 11.93 2.78
C THR A 107 18.08 10.96 3.48
N ALA A 108 17.61 10.22 4.48
CA ALA A 108 18.44 9.23 5.19
C ALA A 108 18.63 7.93 4.40
N PHE A 109 17.66 7.58 3.54
CA PHE A 109 17.65 6.38 2.69
C PHE A 109 17.30 6.76 1.24
N PRO A 110 18.27 7.31 0.47
CA PRO A 110 18.04 7.75 -0.90
C PRO A 110 17.54 6.66 -1.85
N GLU A 111 17.76 5.39 -1.53
CA GLU A 111 17.30 4.21 -2.25
C GLU A 111 15.81 3.89 -2.06
N LEU A 112 15.16 4.47 -1.04
CA LEU A 112 13.75 4.21 -0.71
C LEU A 112 12.82 4.53 -1.89
N LEU A 113 12.16 3.52 -2.45
CA LEU A 113 11.32 3.67 -3.63
C LEU A 113 10.00 4.38 -3.31
N SER A 114 9.45 5.06 -4.33
CA SER A 114 8.09 5.61 -4.24
C SER A 114 7.07 4.48 -4.05
N ILE A 115 5.89 4.81 -3.53
CA ILE A 115 4.88 3.79 -3.20
C ILE A 115 4.50 2.90 -4.40
N LYS A 116 4.39 3.46 -5.61
CA LYS A 116 4.00 2.69 -6.80
C LYS A 116 5.13 1.78 -7.28
N GLU A 117 6.36 2.28 -7.30
CA GLU A 117 7.54 1.48 -7.68
C GLU A 117 7.78 0.35 -6.67
N SER A 118 7.65 0.65 -5.38
CA SER A 118 7.81 -0.33 -4.30
C SER A 118 6.74 -1.41 -4.37
N LEU A 119 5.47 -1.04 -4.62
CA LEU A 119 4.37 -1.99 -4.84
C LEU A 119 4.69 -2.95 -5.99
N ILE A 120 5.15 -2.43 -7.14
CA ILE A 120 5.48 -3.26 -8.29
C ILE A 120 6.60 -4.23 -7.93
N LYS A 121 7.75 -3.71 -7.47
CA LYS A 121 8.96 -4.49 -7.23
C LYS A 121 8.81 -5.54 -6.12
N TYR A 122 8.25 -5.15 -4.98
CA TYR A 122 8.23 -6.01 -3.78
C TYR A 122 6.94 -6.81 -3.63
N VAL A 123 5.84 -6.41 -4.28
CA VAL A 123 4.53 -7.03 -4.05
C VAL A 123 3.98 -7.66 -5.32
N PHE A 124 3.82 -6.92 -6.41
CA PHE A 124 3.10 -7.42 -7.59
C PHE A 124 3.96 -8.27 -8.54
N GLU A 125 5.21 -7.88 -8.82
CA GLU A 125 6.11 -8.67 -9.67
C GLU A 125 6.39 -10.07 -9.08
N PRO A 126 6.73 -10.22 -7.78
CA PRO A 126 6.99 -11.53 -7.21
C PRO A 126 5.75 -12.44 -7.15
N ASN A 127 4.56 -11.85 -7.10
CA ASN A 127 3.29 -12.59 -7.07
C ASN A 127 2.65 -12.73 -8.45
N LYS A 128 3.31 -12.27 -9.53
CA LYS A 128 2.74 -12.29 -10.87
C LYS A 128 2.46 -13.72 -11.30
N LYS A 129 1.17 -14.04 -11.52
CA LYS A 129 0.82 -15.35 -12.06
C LYS A 129 1.23 -15.39 -13.52
N THR A 130 2.14 -16.29 -13.87
CA THR A 130 2.43 -16.59 -15.26
C THR A 130 1.19 -17.27 -15.83
N ALA A 131 0.65 -16.76 -16.94
CA ALA A 131 -0.46 -17.42 -17.62
C ALA A 131 0.02 -18.80 -18.12
N GLY A 132 -0.25 -19.85 -17.35
CA GLY A 132 0.08 -21.23 -17.72
C GLY A 132 0.80 -22.07 -16.67
N ALA A 133 0.22 -22.21 -15.47
CA ALA A 133 0.46 -23.35 -14.58
C ALA A 133 -0.88 -23.90 -14.09
#